data_AF-A0A151BSK0-F1
#
_entry.id   AF-A0A151BSK0-F1
#
_cell.length_a   1.000
_cell.length_b   1.000
_cell.length_c   1.000
_cell.angle_alpha   90.00
_cell.angle_beta   90.00
_cell.angle_gamma   90.00
#
_symmetry.space_group_name_H-M   'P 1'
#
loop_
_entity.id
_entity.type
_entity.pdbx_description
1 polymer ?
#
loop_
_entity_poly.entity_id
_entity_poly.type
_entity_poly.pdbx_seq_one_letter_code
_entity_poly.pdbx_strand_id
1 'polypeptide(L)'
;MNGVLKSWAVPKEPPAEKGLRRLAVLVEDHPLEYADFEGTIPEGQYGAGTVEIWDKGTYSLIDRKPHKIVFEIKGKRLKGRYCLLRFKGEKNWLFFKTK
;
A
#
# COMPACT_ATOMS: atom_id res chain seq x y z
N MET A 1 -1.99 -3.51 10.91
CA MET A 1 -2.48 -4.90 11.13
C MET A 1 -1.43 -5.61 11.98
N ASN A 2 -1.81 -6.29 13.07
CA ASN A 2 -0.85 -7.02 13.93
C ASN A 2 0.35 -6.18 14.41
N GLY A 3 0.13 -4.90 14.76
CA GLY A 3 1.20 -4.02 15.27
C GLY A 3 2.26 -3.60 14.25
N VAL A 4 2.09 -3.91 12.96
CA VAL A 4 3.02 -3.54 11.88
C VAL A 4 2.30 -2.92 10.68
N LEU A 5 3.08 -2.26 9.82
CA LEU A 5 2.66 -1.82 8.50
C LEU A 5 2.93 -2.95 7.49
N LYS A 6 1.85 -3.61 7.05
CA LYS A 6 1.88 -4.50 5.89
C LYS A 6 2.08 -3.66 4.64
N SER A 7 3.13 -3.94 3.87
CA SER A 7 3.67 -2.99 2.89
C SER A 7 3.76 -3.58 1.49
N TRP A 8 3.48 -2.74 0.50
CA TRP A 8 3.61 -3.08 -0.92
C TRP A 8 4.26 -1.93 -1.68
N ALA A 9 5.20 -2.25 -2.56
CA ALA A 9 5.75 -1.32 -3.54
C ALA A 9 4.81 -1.22 -4.75
N VAL A 10 4.40 0.00 -5.12
CA VAL A 10 3.53 0.26 -6.27
C VAL A 10 4.30 1.15 -7.26
N PRO A 11 4.80 0.62 -8.41
CA PRO A 11 5.70 1.36 -9.31
C PRO A 11 5.08 2.56 -10.03
N LYS A 12 3.75 2.70 -9.96
CA LYS A 12 2.99 3.81 -10.56
C LYS A 12 2.05 4.36 -9.51
N GLU A 13 1.63 5.60 -9.68
CA GLU A 13 0.69 6.24 -8.77
C GLU A 13 -0.53 5.35 -8.47
N PRO A 14 -0.94 5.25 -7.19
CA PRO A 14 -2.14 4.56 -6.77
C PRO A 14 -3.38 4.93 -7.61
N PRO A 15 -4.28 3.98 -7.89
CA PRO A 15 -5.42 4.21 -8.76
C PRO A 15 -6.50 5.04 -8.07
N ALA A 16 -6.51 6.36 -8.27
CA ALA A 16 -7.53 7.25 -7.70
C ALA A 16 -8.94 7.00 -8.25
N GLU A 17 -9.01 6.47 -9.48
CA GLU A 17 -10.26 6.20 -10.21
C GLU A 17 -10.48 4.71 -10.50
N LYS A 18 -11.74 4.36 -10.79
CA LYS A 18 -12.12 3.00 -11.20
C LYS A 18 -11.54 2.65 -12.58
N GLY A 19 -11.44 1.34 -12.83
CA GLY A 19 -10.94 0.80 -14.10
C GLY A 19 -9.42 0.68 -14.17
N LEU A 20 -8.67 1.42 -13.33
CA LEU A 20 -7.23 1.31 -13.23
C LEU A 20 -6.82 0.16 -12.28
N ARG A 21 -5.91 -0.68 -12.75
CA ARG A 21 -5.26 -1.73 -11.95
C ARG A 21 -3.76 -1.47 -11.90
N ARG A 22 -3.18 -1.50 -10.70
CA ARG A 22 -1.74 -1.33 -10.47
C ARG A 22 -1.14 -2.63 -9.96
N LEU A 23 0.09 -2.92 -10.39
CA LEU A 23 0.93 -3.92 -9.73
C LEU A 23 1.30 -3.38 -8.34
N ALA A 24 1.12 -4.21 -7.33
CA ALA A 24 1.58 -3.98 -5.97
C ALA A 24 2.42 -5.19 -5.55
N VAL A 25 3.69 -4.97 -5.27
CA VAL A 25 4.65 -6.04 -4.91
C VAL A 25 4.81 -6.04 -3.41
N LEU A 26 4.51 -7.17 -2.76
CA LEU A 26 4.67 -7.33 -1.31
C LEU A 26 6.15 -7.15 -0.91
N VAL A 27 6.38 -6.27 0.06
CA VAL A 27 7.69 -6.04 0.67
C VAL A 27 7.64 -6.33 2.18
N GLU A 28 8.77 -6.18 2.85
CA GLU A 28 8.93 -6.41 4.27
C GLU A 28 7.98 -5.54 5.10
N ASP A 29 7.61 -6.06 6.27
CA ASP A 29 6.82 -5.30 7.24
C ASP A 29 7.65 -4.12 7.76
N HIS A 30 6.99 -2.98 7.97
CA HIS A 30 7.62 -1.79 8.55
C HIS A 30 7.05 -1.51 9.96
N PRO A 31 7.85 -0.90 10.85
CA PRO A 31 7.36 -0.45 12.15
C PRO A 31 6.29 0.64 11.96
N LEU A 32 5.36 0.77 12.92
CA LEU A 32 4.27 1.75 12.82
C LEU A 32 4.78 3.19 12.71
N GLU A 33 5.88 3.51 13.39
CA GLU A 33 6.55 4.83 13.35
C GLU A 33 7.01 5.21 11.94
N TYR A 34 7.24 4.23 11.06
CA TYR A 34 7.61 4.50 9.66
C TYR A 34 6.49 5.19 8.87
N ALA A 35 5.23 5.14 9.33
CA ALA A 35 4.12 5.85 8.71
C ALA A 35 4.25 7.39 8.79
N ASP A 36 5.14 7.87 9.66
CA ASP A 36 5.42 9.30 9.90
C ASP A 36 6.79 9.74 9.36
N PHE A 37 7.55 8.83 8.73
CA PHE A 37 8.89 9.12 8.26
C PHE A 37 8.89 9.87 6.92
N GLU A 38 9.61 10.99 6.88
CA GLU A 38 10.00 11.72 5.67
C GLU A 38 11.48 12.05 5.76
N GLY A 39 12.21 11.94 4.65
CA GLY A 39 13.65 12.19 4.64
C GLY A 39 14.36 11.47 3.50
N THR A 40 15.70 11.45 3.57
CA THR A 40 16.53 10.74 2.59
C THR A 40 17.21 9.57 3.28
N ILE A 41 16.99 8.37 2.76
CA ILE A 41 17.67 7.16 3.17
C ILE A 41 19.00 7.08 2.41
N PRO A 42 20.15 6.96 3.10
CA PRO A 42 21.47 6.92 2.48
C PRO A 42 21.60 5.81 1.43
N GLU A 43 22.46 6.04 0.43
CA GLU A 43 22.82 5.01 -0.53
C GLU A 43 23.42 3.76 0.15
N GLY A 44 23.14 2.59 -0.43
CA GLY A 44 23.58 1.30 0.12
C GLY A 44 22.71 0.74 1.24
N GLN A 45 21.76 1.52 1.78
CA GLN A 45 20.74 1.04 2.71
C GLN A 45 19.51 0.51 1.97
N TYR A 46 18.77 -0.41 2.59
CA TYR A 46 17.48 -0.86 2.06
C TYR A 46 16.50 0.31 2.05
N GLY A 47 15.89 0.60 0.89
CA GLY A 47 15.02 1.75 0.71
C GLY A 47 15.74 3.07 0.41
N ALA A 48 17.02 3.03 0.03
CA ALA A 48 17.79 4.22 -0.37
C ALA A 48 17.02 5.13 -1.34
N GLY A 49 17.09 6.44 -1.09
CA GLY A 49 16.37 7.47 -1.82
C GLY A 49 15.56 8.40 -0.92
N THR A 50 14.86 9.34 -1.54
CA THR A 50 14.00 10.29 -0.83
C THR A 50 12.62 9.68 -0.60
N VAL A 51 12.16 9.76 0.64
CA VAL A 51 10.84 9.32 1.11
C VAL A 51 10.02 10.55 1.46
N GLU A 52 8.86 10.67 0.82
CA GLU A 52 7.85 11.71 1.09
C GLU A 52 6.50 11.04 1.36
N ILE A 53 5.71 11.63 2.25
CA ILE A 53 4.34 11.16 2.51
C ILE A 53 3.43 11.68 1.38
N TRP A 54 3.21 10.83 0.38
CA TRP A 54 2.33 11.15 -0.75
C TRP A 54 0.85 11.26 -0.33
N ASP A 55 0.37 10.38 0.55
CA ASP A 55 -0.96 10.46 1.17
C ASP A 55 -0.94 9.78 2.54
N LYS A 56 -1.84 10.20 3.43
CA LYS A 56 -1.96 9.66 4.78
C LYS A 56 -3.40 9.73 5.27
N GLY A 57 -3.80 8.73 6.05
CA GLY A 57 -5.11 8.67 6.66
C GLY A 57 -5.34 7.37 7.40
N THR A 58 -6.61 7.02 7.58
CA THR A 58 -7.02 5.76 8.20
C THR A 58 -7.67 4.85 7.18
N TYR A 59 -7.89 3.60 7.56
CA TYR A 59 -8.67 2.67 6.76
C TYR A 59 -9.61 1.84 7.64
N SER A 60 -10.67 1.34 7.04
CA SER A 60 -11.55 0.33 7.64
C SER A 60 -11.37 -0.98 6.89
N LEU A 61 -10.98 -2.05 7.59
CA LEU A 61 -10.87 -3.38 7.01
C LEU A 61 -12.27 -3.94 6.74
N ILE A 62 -12.51 -4.48 5.54
CA ILE A 62 -13.80 -5.05 5.15
C ILE A 62 -13.73 -6.57 5.01
N ASP A 63 -12.70 -7.09 4.35
CA ASP A 63 -12.49 -8.53 4.17
C ASP A 63 -10.99 -8.83 4.09
N ARG A 64 -10.57 -9.97 4.65
CA ARG A 64 -9.18 -10.43 4.60
C ARG A 64 -9.14 -11.94 4.45
N LYS A 65 -8.53 -12.37 3.34
CA LYS A 65 -8.22 -13.75 2.99
C LYS A 65 -6.74 -13.84 2.60
N PRO A 66 -6.13 -15.04 2.56
CA PRO A 66 -4.71 -15.19 2.23
C PRO A 66 -4.26 -14.55 0.90
N HIS A 67 -5.18 -14.44 -0.07
CA HIS A 67 -4.92 -13.91 -1.40
C HIS A 67 -5.76 -12.66 -1.73
N LYS A 68 -6.52 -12.11 -0.79
CA LYS A 68 -7.42 -10.97 -1.03
C LYS A 68 -7.59 -10.12 0.21
N ILE A 69 -7.45 -8.80 0.07
CA ILE A 69 -7.70 -7.83 1.13
C ILE A 69 -8.61 -6.74 0.56
N VAL A 70 -9.74 -6.49 1.21
CA VAL A 70 -10.68 -5.43 0.86
C VAL A 70 -10.76 -4.45 2.02
N PHE A 71 -10.63 -3.17 1.72
CA PHE A 71 -10.58 -2.12 2.73
C PHE A 71 -11.11 -0.80 2.15
N GLU A 72 -11.61 0.05 3.02
CA GLU A 72 -12.02 1.41 2.68
C GLU A 72 -10.97 2.40 3.18
N ILE A 73 -10.40 3.19 2.28
CA ILE A 73 -9.38 4.20 2.58
C ILE A 73 -10.07 5.53 2.87
N LYS A 74 -9.62 6.19 3.94
CA LYS A 74 -10.00 7.55 4.34
C LYS A 74 -8.74 8.42 4.39
N GLY A 75 -8.12 8.63 3.22
CA GLY A 75 -6.96 9.51 3.02
C GLY A 75 -7.34 10.90 2.53
N LYS A 76 -6.34 11.75 2.29
CA LYS A 76 -6.54 13.06 1.66
C LYS A 76 -6.71 12.89 0.15
N ARG A 77 -5.88 12.06 -0.49
CA ARG A 77 -5.88 11.80 -1.94
C ARG A 77 -6.71 10.57 -2.29
N LEU A 78 -6.49 9.44 -1.63
CA LEU A 78 -7.24 8.20 -1.86
C LEU A 78 -8.43 8.11 -0.92
N LYS A 79 -9.61 7.96 -1.51
CA LYS A 79 -10.88 7.78 -0.79
C LYS A 79 -11.71 6.68 -1.44
N GLY A 80 -12.43 5.92 -0.63
CA GLY A 80 -13.35 4.88 -1.08
C GLY A 80 -12.80 3.47 -0.92
N ARG A 81 -13.43 2.51 -1.60
CA ARG A 81 -13.17 1.08 -1.37
C ARG A 81 -12.16 0.52 -2.34
N TYR A 82 -11.13 -0.15 -1.84
CA TYR A 82 -10.05 -0.73 -2.62
C TYR A 82 -9.92 -2.24 -2.37
N CYS A 83 -9.25 -2.89 -3.30
CA CYS A 83 -8.91 -4.31 -3.20
C CYS A 83 -7.43 -4.51 -3.53
N LEU A 84 -6.75 -5.32 -2.71
CA LEU A 84 -5.51 -6.01 -3.05
C LEU A 84 -5.85 -7.47 -3.36
N LEU A 85 -5.49 -7.94 -4.55
CA LEU A 85 -5.74 -9.33 -4.99
C LEU A 85 -4.45 -9.97 -5.48
N ARG A 86 -3.99 -11.06 -4.84
CA ARG A 86 -2.80 -11.80 -5.26
C ARG A 86 -3.09 -12.56 -6.55
N PHE A 87 -2.21 -12.48 -7.54
CA PHE A 87 -2.47 -13.06 -8.87
C PHE A 87 -1.32 -13.88 -9.48
N LYS A 88 -0.08 -13.72 -9.02
CA LYS A 88 1.06 -14.51 -9.52
C LYS A 88 2.15 -14.68 -8.48
N GLY A 89 2.37 -15.91 -8.05
CA GLY A 89 3.29 -16.21 -6.94
C GLY A 89 2.83 -15.57 -5.63
N GLU A 90 3.73 -15.49 -4.66
CA GLU A 90 3.40 -15.02 -3.32
C GLU A 90 3.45 -13.50 -3.17
N LYS A 91 4.32 -12.85 -3.95
CA LYS A 91 4.61 -11.41 -3.80
C LYS A 91 3.79 -10.49 -4.71
N ASN A 92 3.19 -10.95 -5.81
CA ASN A 92 2.54 -10.04 -6.77
C ASN A 92 1.02 -9.91 -6.55
N TRP A 93 0.59 -8.68 -6.32
CA TRP A 93 -0.80 -8.30 -6.09
C TRP A 93 -1.27 -7.27 -7.13
N LEU A 94 -2.57 -7.25 -7.37
CA LEU A 94 -3.26 -6.18 -8.07
C LEU A 94 -3.91 -5.26 -7.04
N PHE A 95 -3.63 -3.97 -7.16
CA PHE A 95 -4.26 -2.91 -6.38
C PHE A 95 -5.21 -2.10 -7.26
N PHE A 96 -6.47 -1.98 -6.86
CA PHE A 96 -7.49 -1.26 -7.65
C PHE A 96 -8.66 -0.76 -6.79
N LYS A 97 -9.28 0.33 -7.24
CA LYS A 97 -10.51 0.89 -6.66
C LYS A 97 -11.72 0.07 -7.11
N THR A 98 -12.61 -0.23 -6.17
CA THR A 98 -13.82 -1.05 -6.38
C THR A 98 -15.11 -0.25 -6.26
N LYS A 99 -15.14 0.76 -5.39
CA LYS A 99 -16.28 1.68 -5.24
C LYS A 99 -15.83 3.12 -5.21
#